data_AF-A0A1N6DYT8-F1
#
_entry.id   AF-A0A1N6DYT8-F1
#
_cell.length_a   1.000
_cell.length_b   1.000
_cell.length_c   1.000
_cell.angle_alpha   90.00
_cell.angle_beta   90.00
_cell.angle_gamma   90.00
#
_symmetry.space_group_name_H-M   'P 1'
#
loop_
_entity.id
_entity.type
_entity.pdbx_description
1 polymer ?
#
loop_
_entity_poly.entity_id
_entity_poly.type
_entity_poly.pdbx_seq_one_letter_code
_entity_poly.pdbx_strand_id
1 'polypeptide(L)'
;MFAVIVVVAGFLSLSSDESRSPTPAVLAEYEAARARAGRDTHAHVKLALWCEAHGLNAERMTHLAIAVLTDPKNLTARGLMGQVAYQGQWQRPEAVPDRVLADADLSAALAEYNARRARVAMTADAQWRLALWCQEHGLDAEAEAHLTTVVRLDPGHAAAWKRLGCKKVGGRWVSAEQLAAEKAEAATQKEAGARWKNVLAKYRGWLGGQDKAKRQHAEAALEQVNDPRAVSAVWSVFASGDASAQARAVRILGQIDGPNASRALAVLSVFSPSAEVRRVATETLRHRDLRDVVGWLIALIRKPMKFEVRLVAGPGSPGVLFVEGERFNVQRVYAPPPLPNIPLFPGEPVTL
;
A
#
# COMPACT_ATOMS: atom_id res chain seq x y z
N MET A 1 -32.94 29.75 -32.48
CA MET A 1 -32.57 28.66 -33.40
C MET A 1 -31.53 27.81 -32.68
N PHE A 2 -31.96 26.86 -31.86
CA PHE A 2 -31.07 25.93 -31.14
C PHE A 2 -31.56 24.51 -31.44
N ALA A 3 -30.72 23.74 -32.12
CA ALA A 3 -30.99 22.37 -32.53
C ALA A 3 -30.89 21.44 -31.32
N VAL A 4 -32.01 20.81 -30.97
CA VAL A 4 -32.06 19.71 -30.01
C VAL A 4 -31.75 18.42 -30.77
N ILE A 5 -30.57 17.85 -30.53
CA ILE A 5 -30.22 16.52 -31.00
C ILE A 5 -30.87 15.52 -30.03
N VAL A 6 -31.95 14.88 -30.47
CA VAL A 6 -32.54 13.73 -29.79
C VAL A 6 -31.69 12.50 -30.12
N VAL A 7 -30.88 12.07 -29.17
CA VAL A 7 -30.21 10.75 -29.24
C VAL A 7 -31.21 9.71 -28.74
N VAL A 8 -31.81 8.98 -29.67
CA VAL A 8 -32.62 7.79 -29.39
C VAL A 8 -31.66 6.68 -28.95
N ALA A 9 -31.50 6.50 -27.64
CA ALA A 9 -30.86 5.32 -27.09
C ALA A 9 -31.83 4.14 -27.25
N GLY A 10 -31.50 3.22 -28.14
CA GLY A 10 -32.22 1.96 -28.27
C GLY A 10 -32.23 1.23 -26.93
N PHE A 11 -33.44 0.94 -26.43
CA PHE A 11 -33.66 -0.03 -25.37
C PHE A 11 -33.20 -1.40 -25.89
N LEU A 12 -31.94 -1.74 -25.62
CA LEU A 12 -31.54 -3.14 -25.53
C LEU A 12 -32.15 -3.65 -24.24
N SER A 13 -33.28 -4.36 -24.36
CA SER A 13 -33.78 -5.24 -23.30
C SER A 13 -32.67 -6.22 -22.94
N LEU A 14 -31.93 -5.90 -21.88
CA LEU A 14 -31.27 -6.91 -21.08
C LEU A 14 -32.40 -7.71 -20.41
N SER A 15 -32.84 -8.75 -21.09
CA SER A 15 -33.56 -9.84 -20.45
C SER A 15 -32.68 -10.32 -19.30
N SER A 16 -33.10 -10.06 -18.07
CA SER A 16 -32.59 -10.75 -16.90
C SER A 16 -32.87 -12.23 -17.13
N ASP A 17 -31.82 -13.01 -17.42
CA ASP A 17 -31.87 -14.47 -17.53
C ASP A 17 -32.05 -15.06 -16.12
N GLU A 18 -33.23 -14.84 -15.56
CA GLU A 18 -33.64 -15.24 -14.22
C GLU A 18 -34.14 -16.69 -14.23
N SER A 19 -33.38 -17.64 -14.79
CA SER A 19 -33.62 -19.09 -14.61
C SER A 19 -32.58 -20.02 -15.25
N ARG A 20 -31.28 -19.74 -15.18
CA ARG A 20 -30.29 -20.75 -15.59
C ARG A 20 -29.86 -21.58 -14.38
N SER A 21 -30.29 -22.84 -14.32
CA SER A 21 -29.85 -23.77 -13.27
C SER A 21 -28.32 -23.92 -13.30
N PRO A 22 -27.65 -24.01 -12.13
CA PRO A 22 -26.20 -24.13 -12.06
C PRO A 22 -25.72 -25.37 -12.82
N THR A 23 -24.61 -25.25 -13.56
CA THR A 23 -24.02 -26.40 -14.23
C THR A 23 -23.36 -27.34 -13.20
N PRO A 24 -23.24 -28.64 -13.50
CA PRO A 24 -22.52 -29.57 -12.61
C PRO A 24 -21.07 -29.15 -12.32
N ALA A 25 -20.40 -28.47 -13.26
CA ALA A 25 -19.05 -27.95 -13.06
C ALA A 25 -19.03 -26.84 -12.00
N VAL A 26 -19.98 -25.91 -12.04
CA VAL A 26 -20.12 -24.84 -11.03
C VAL A 26 -20.39 -25.44 -9.65
N LEU A 27 -21.23 -26.47 -9.56
CA LEU A 27 -21.50 -27.16 -8.29
C LEU A 27 -20.26 -27.87 -7.73
N ALA A 28 -19.43 -28.47 -8.59
CA ALA A 28 -18.17 -29.10 -8.15
C ALA A 28 -17.16 -28.07 -7.62
N GLU A 29 -17.03 -26.92 -8.29
CA GLU A 29 -16.19 -25.80 -7.85
C GLU A 29 -16.68 -25.22 -6.52
N TYR A 30 -17.99 -25.06 -6.37
CA TYR A 30 -18.63 -24.64 -5.14
C TYR A 30 -18.28 -25.56 -3.97
N GLU A 31 -18.44 -26.88 -4.11
CA GLU A 31 -18.15 -27.83 -3.03
C GLU A 31 -16.66 -27.81 -2.64
N ALA A 32 -15.76 -27.69 -3.62
CA ALA A 32 -14.32 -27.54 -3.35
C ALA A 32 -13.99 -26.22 -2.64
N ALA A 33 -14.68 -25.12 -2.97
CA ALA A 33 -14.52 -23.83 -2.28
C ALA A 33 -15.10 -23.87 -0.86
N ARG A 34 -16.28 -24.47 -0.68
CA ARG A 34 -16.94 -24.67 0.61
C ARG A 34 -16.10 -25.49 1.57
N ALA A 35 -15.50 -26.59 1.11
CA ALA A 35 -14.62 -27.42 1.93
C ALA A 35 -13.40 -26.64 2.47
N ARG A 36 -12.91 -25.65 1.71
CA ARG A 36 -11.78 -24.79 2.10
C ARG A 36 -12.16 -23.68 3.07
N ALA A 37 -13.43 -23.24 3.10
CA ALA A 37 -13.86 -22.08 3.89
C ALA A 37 -13.80 -22.32 5.41
N GLY A 38 -14.02 -23.55 5.88
CA GLY A 38 -13.91 -23.90 7.30
C GLY A 38 -14.84 -23.08 8.21
N ARG A 39 -14.27 -22.42 9.23
CA ARG A 39 -14.97 -21.47 10.13
C ARG A 39 -14.54 -20.01 9.92
N ASP A 40 -13.87 -19.72 8.81
CA ASP A 40 -13.39 -18.38 8.53
C ASP A 40 -14.52 -17.51 7.97
N THR A 41 -14.90 -16.49 8.75
CA THR A 41 -15.93 -15.50 8.38
C THR A 41 -15.62 -14.86 7.03
N HIS A 42 -14.36 -14.51 6.76
CA HIS A 42 -13.97 -13.85 5.51
C HIS A 42 -14.09 -14.78 4.30
N ALA A 43 -13.70 -16.05 4.47
CA ALA A 43 -13.85 -17.06 3.44
C ALA A 43 -15.34 -17.28 3.09
N HIS A 44 -16.23 -17.27 4.09
CA HIS A 44 -17.67 -17.36 3.84
C HIS A 44 -18.25 -16.15 3.11
N VAL A 45 -17.84 -14.92 3.46
CA VAL A 45 -18.26 -13.71 2.71
C VAL A 45 -17.80 -13.78 1.25
N LYS A 46 -16.55 -14.20 1.00
CA LYS A 46 -16.05 -14.39 -0.37
C LYS A 46 -16.83 -15.44 -1.14
N LEU A 47 -17.12 -16.58 -0.50
CA LEU A 47 -17.88 -17.65 -1.13
C LEU A 47 -19.31 -17.21 -1.44
N ALA A 48 -19.94 -16.40 -0.58
CA ALA A 48 -21.24 -15.83 -0.86
C ALA A 48 -21.26 -14.94 -2.12
N LEU A 49 -20.26 -14.07 -2.27
CA LEU A 49 -20.11 -13.23 -3.46
C LEU A 49 -19.83 -14.06 -4.73
N TRP A 50 -19.03 -15.11 -4.60
CA TRP A 50 -18.81 -16.04 -5.69
C TRP A 50 -20.11 -16.76 -6.08
N CYS A 51 -20.90 -17.22 -5.11
CA CYS A 51 -22.19 -17.84 -5.36
C CYS A 51 -23.15 -16.87 -6.08
N GLU A 52 -23.20 -15.60 -5.67
CA GLU A 52 -23.99 -14.55 -6.33
C GLU A 52 -23.61 -14.41 -7.82
N ALA A 53 -22.31 -14.35 -8.12
CA ALA A 53 -21.81 -14.24 -9.49
C ALA A 53 -22.14 -15.47 -10.38
N HIS A 54 -22.47 -16.61 -9.77
CA HIS A 54 -22.80 -17.87 -10.46
C HIS A 54 -24.29 -18.25 -10.34
N GLY A 55 -25.15 -17.35 -9.86
CA GLY A 55 -26.60 -17.57 -9.73
C GLY A 55 -27.02 -18.49 -8.58
N LEU A 56 -26.09 -18.84 -7.67
CA LEU A 56 -26.30 -19.69 -6.51
C LEU A 56 -26.85 -18.88 -5.31
N ASN A 57 -28.06 -18.33 -5.46
CA ASN A 57 -28.64 -17.40 -4.48
C ASN A 57 -28.93 -18.02 -3.11
N ALA A 58 -29.29 -19.31 -3.04
CA ALA A 58 -29.55 -19.99 -1.78
C ALA A 58 -28.26 -20.23 -0.98
N GLU A 59 -27.20 -20.65 -1.67
CA GLU A 59 -25.87 -20.87 -1.13
C GLU A 59 -25.25 -19.55 -0.68
N ARG A 60 -25.44 -18.48 -1.47
CA ARG A 60 -25.08 -17.10 -1.09
C ARG A 60 -25.65 -16.76 0.27
N MET A 61 -26.97 -16.88 0.46
CA MET A 61 -27.61 -16.55 1.73
C MET A 61 -27.13 -17.44 2.88
N THR A 62 -26.89 -18.72 2.61
CA THR A 62 -26.35 -19.67 3.60
C THR A 62 -24.97 -19.21 4.12
N HIS A 63 -24.08 -18.81 3.23
CA HIS A 63 -22.74 -18.38 3.63
C HIS A 63 -22.72 -17.02 4.34
N LEU A 64 -23.59 -16.09 3.94
CA LEU A 64 -23.77 -14.85 4.69
C LEU A 64 -24.30 -15.12 6.11
N ALA A 65 -25.24 -16.05 6.27
CA ALA A 65 -25.75 -16.44 7.58
C ALA A 65 -24.66 -17.08 8.46
N ILE A 66 -23.80 -17.95 7.90
CA ILE A 66 -22.67 -18.53 8.64
C ILE A 66 -21.69 -17.44 9.09
N ALA A 67 -21.38 -16.48 8.22
CA ALA A 67 -20.51 -15.35 8.56
C ALA A 67 -21.09 -14.53 9.72
N VAL A 68 -22.40 -14.24 9.71
CA VAL A 68 -23.08 -13.51 10.80
C VAL A 68 -23.17 -14.33 12.08
N LEU A 69 -23.37 -15.65 12.02
CA LEU A 69 -23.36 -16.51 13.20
C LEU A 69 -21.98 -16.56 13.86
N THR A 70 -20.92 -16.53 13.06
CA THR A 70 -19.53 -16.56 13.54
C THR A 70 -19.09 -15.20 14.07
N ASP A 71 -19.45 -14.12 13.38
CA ASP A 71 -19.23 -12.74 13.78
C ASP A 71 -20.53 -11.93 13.67
N PRO A 72 -21.30 -11.81 14.78
CA PRO A 72 -22.58 -11.10 14.78
C PRO A 72 -22.49 -9.62 14.40
N LYS A 73 -21.31 -9.01 14.40
CA LYS A 73 -21.09 -7.61 14.03
C LYS A 73 -20.48 -7.45 12.64
N ASN A 74 -20.41 -8.52 11.85
CA ASN A 74 -19.84 -8.48 10.52
C ASN A 74 -20.64 -7.55 9.57
N LEU A 75 -20.14 -6.32 9.39
CA LEU A 75 -20.82 -5.28 8.62
C LEU A 75 -21.04 -5.71 7.16
N THR A 76 -20.04 -6.34 6.56
CA THR A 76 -20.09 -6.78 5.16
C THR A 76 -21.16 -7.83 4.94
N ALA A 77 -21.18 -8.88 5.76
CA ALA A 77 -22.17 -9.95 5.63
C ALA A 77 -23.59 -9.43 5.81
N ARG A 78 -23.81 -8.58 6.82
CA ARG A 78 -25.13 -8.00 7.08
C ARG A 78 -25.59 -7.03 5.99
N GLY A 79 -24.67 -6.19 5.48
CA GLY A 79 -24.94 -5.33 4.33
C GLY A 79 -25.35 -6.13 3.10
N LEU A 80 -24.64 -7.22 2.79
CA LEU A 80 -24.99 -8.12 1.68
C LEU A 80 -26.32 -8.86 1.88
N MET A 81 -26.77 -9.02 3.12
CA MET A 81 -28.11 -9.51 3.46
C MET A 81 -29.19 -8.41 3.40
N GLY A 82 -28.85 -7.19 2.96
CA GLY A 82 -29.77 -6.06 2.93
C GLY A 82 -30.13 -5.53 4.31
N GLN A 83 -29.20 -5.61 5.27
CA GLN A 83 -29.38 -5.11 6.63
C GLN A 83 -28.50 -3.89 6.89
N VAL A 84 -29.05 -2.92 7.61
CA VAL A 84 -28.35 -1.76 8.17
C VAL A 84 -28.47 -1.78 9.68
N ALA A 85 -27.44 -1.28 10.36
CA ALA A 85 -27.48 -1.07 11.79
C ALA A 85 -28.17 0.27 12.08
N TYR A 86 -29.24 0.24 12.85
CA TYR A 86 -29.93 1.43 13.34
C TYR A 86 -30.17 1.28 14.84
N GLN A 87 -29.66 2.21 15.64
CA GLN A 87 -29.73 2.19 17.11
C GLN A 87 -29.32 0.82 17.72
N GLY A 88 -28.23 0.24 17.20
CA GLY A 88 -27.71 -1.05 17.68
C GLY A 88 -28.51 -2.29 17.23
N GLN A 89 -29.56 -2.11 16.44
CA GLN A 89 -30.36 -3.20 15.88
C GLN A 89 -30.13 -3.34 14.38
N TRP A 90 -30.06 -4.58 13.91
CA TRP A 90 -29.93 -4.90 12.49
C TRP A 90 -31.30 -5.07 11.86
N GLN A 91 -31.57 -4.27 10.83
CA GLN A 91 -32.88 -4.22 10.20
C GLN A 91 -32.77 -3.91 8.71
N ARG A 92 -33.87 -4.09 7.98
CA ARG A 92 -33.95 -3.64 6.61
C ARG A 92 -33.98 -2.10 6.53
N PRO A 93 -33.34 -1.47 5.53
CA PRO A 93 -33.35 -0.03 5.36
C PRO A 93 -34.74 0.59 5.32
N GLU A 94 -35.71 -0.11 4.71
CA GLU A 94 -37.08 0.38 4.53
C GLU A 94 -37.84 0.52 5.86
N ALA A 95 -37.40 -0.16 6.92
CA ALA A 95 -37.99 -0.07 8.25
C ALA A 95 -37.43 1.09 9.10
N VAL A 96 -36.37 1.76 8.65
CA VAL A 96 -35.74 2.87 9.39
C VAL A 96 -36.63 4.12 9.42
N PRO A 97 -37.23 4.58 8.29
CA PRO A 97 -38.04 5.80 8.29
C PRO A 97 -39.20 5.77 9.27
N ASP A 98 -39.94 4.65 9.34
CA ASP A 98 -41.09 4.51 10.25
C ASP A 98 -40.66 4.65 11.72
N ARG A 99 -39.48 4.14 12.07
CA ARG A 99 -38.91 4.26 13.44
C ARG A 99 -38.46 5.68 13.74
N VAL A 100 -37.85 6.36 12.77
CA VAL A 100 -37.49 7.78 12.90
C VAL A 100 -38.74 8.62 13.09
N LEU A 101 -39.80 8.39 12.31
CA LEU A 101 -41.06 9.12 12.43
C LEU A 101 -41.80 8.86 13.75
N ALA A 102 -41.67 7.66 14.30
CA ALA A 102 -42.22 7.32 15.61
C ALA A 102 -41.51 8.04 16.78
N ASP A 103 -40.26 8.47 16.58
CA ASP A 103 -39.50 9.27 17.53
C ASP A 103 -39.63 10.77 17.18
N ALA A 104 -40.59 11.43 17.84
CA ALA A 104 -40.93 12.83 17.53
C ALA A 104 -39.73 13.79 17.74
N ASP A 105 -38.92 13.56 18.76
CA ASP A 105 -37.76 14.41 19.08
C ASP A 105 -36.66 14.23 18.05
N LEU A 106 -36.34 12.98 17.69
CA LEU A 106 -35.35 12.67 16.64
C LEU A 106 -35.80 13.19 15.27
N SER A 107 -37.08 13.00 14.93
CA SER A 107 -37.66 13.48 13.68
C SER A 107 -37.56 15.01 13.57
N ALA A 108 -37.89 15.73 14.64
CA ALA A 108 -37.74 17.19 14.70
C ALA A 108 -36.27 17.64 14.58
N ALA A 109 -35.36 16.97 15.30
CA ALA A 109 -33.93 17.25 15.23
C ALA A 109 -33.37 17.04 13.81
N LEU A 110 -33.78 15.96 13.13
CA LEU A 110 -33.38 15.68 11.75
C LEU A 110 -33.97 16.68 10.74
N ALA A 111 -35.21 17.13 10.95
CA ALA A 111 -35.82 18.17 10.12
C ALA A 111 -35.02 19.48 10.23
N GLU A 112 -34.67 19.89 11.45
CA GLU A 112 -33.85 21.07 11.68
C GLU A 112 -32.42 20.90 11.11
N TYR A 113 -31.81 19.74 11.32
CA TYR A 113 -30.52 19.38 10.72
C TYR A 113 -30.54 19.57 9.20
N ASN A 114 -31.54 19.02 8.52
CA ASN A 114 -31.67 19.11 7.07
C ASN A 114 -31.81 20.57 6.60
N ALA A 115 -32.57 21.39 7.32
CA ALA A 115 -32.70 22.82 7.02
C ALA A 115 -31.37 23.58 7.20
N ARG A 116 -30.60 23.27 8.25
CA ARG A 116 -29.26 23.84 8.51
C ARG A 116 -28.26 23.39 7.44
N ARG A 117 -28.22 22.09 7.13
CA ARG A 117 -27.34 21.48 6.13
C ARG A 117 -27.60 22.06 4.73
N ALA A 118 -28.83 22.40 4.38
CA ALA A 118 -29.14 23.00 3.08
C ALA A 118 -28.47 24.39 2.87
N ARG A 119 -28.08 25.07 3.96
CA ARG A 119 -27.55 26.44 3.94
C ARG A 119 -26.08 26.54 4.37
N VAL A 120 -25.51 25.46 4.92
CA VAL A 120 -24.16 25.48 5.48
C VAL A 120 -23.12 25.67 4.37
N ALA A 121 -22.18 26.59 4.58
CA ALA A 121 -21.08 26.79 3.64
C ALA A 121 -20.11 25.60 3.64
N MET A 122 -19.45 25.35 2.51
CA MET A 122 -18.41 24.33 2.38
C MET A 122 -17.05 24.87 2.86
N THR A 123 -16.99 25.29 4.13
CA THR A 123 -15.76 25.75 4.80
C THR A 123 -15.55 24.96 6.08
N ALA A 124 -14.29 24.79 6.51
CA ALA A 124 -13.97 24.02 7.71
C ALA A 124 -14.74 24.54 8.94
N ASP A 125 -14.75 25.86 9.16
CA ASP A 125 -15.45 26.46 10.30
C ASP A 125 -16.98 26.27 10.26
N ALA A 126 -17.60 26.38 9.09
CA ALA A 126 -19.05 26.22 8.97
C ALA A 126 -19.46 24.76 9.20
N GLN A 127 -18.71 23.82 8.64
CA GLN A 127 -18.91 22.38 8.82
C GLN A 127 -18.64 21.97 10.28
N TRP A 128 -17.63 22.57 10.92
CA TRP A 128 -17.33 22.35 12.33
C TRP A 128 -18.47 22.78 13.25
N ARG A 129 -19.05 23.97 13.04
CA ARG A 129 -20.19 24.45 13.84
C ARG A 129 -21.41 23.54 13.68
N LEU A 130 -21.70 23.09 12.46
CA LEU A 130 -22.81 22.17 12.23
C LEU A 130 -22.54 20.80 12.90
N ALA A 131 -21.31 20.29 12.84
CA ALA A 131 -20.94 19.07 13.53
C ALA A 131 -21.17 19.16 15.05
N LEU A 132 -20.74 20.26 15.68
CA LEU A 132 -20.96 20.47 17.12
C LEU A 132 -22.45 20.52 17.47
N TRP A 133 -23.24 21.23 16.67
CA TRP A 133 -24.68 21.28 16.86
C TRP A 133 -25.32 19.89 16.74
N CYS A 134 -24.90 19.07 15.75
CA CYS A 134 -25.36 17.69 15.64
C CYS A 134 -25.05 16.88 16.90
N GLN A 135 -23.85 17.00 17.48
CA GLN A 135 -23.48 16.29 18.71
C GLN A 135 -24.33 16.72 19.91
N GLU A 136 -24.65 18.00 20.03
CA GLU A 136 -25.53 18.52 21.08
C GLU A 136 -26.96 17.96 20.99
N HIS A 137 -27.40 17.56 19.79
CA HIS A 137 -28.75 17.04 19.52
C HIS A 137 -28.76 15.51 19.35
N GLY A 138 -27.67 14.81 19.71
CA GLY A 138 -27.59 13.35 19.61
C GLY A 138 -27.51 12.80 18.18
N LEU A 139 -27.22 13.64 17.19
CA LEU A 139 -27.09 13.29 15.77
C LEU A 139 -25.64 12.88 15.46
N ASP A 140 -25.18 11.79 16.07
CA ASP A 140 -23.77 11.37 16.03
C ASP A 140 -23.28 11.02 14.60
N ALA A 141 -24.13 10.37 13.80
CA ALA A 141 -23.77 9.98 12.43
C ALA A 141 -23.59 11.21 11.53
N GLU A 142 -24.48 12.19 11.66
CA GLU A 142 -24.40 13.48 10.97
C GLU A 142 -23.18 14.28 11.44
N ALA A 143 -22.90 14.28 12.75
CA ALA A 143 -21.73 14.92 13.30
C ALA A 143 -20.43 14.33 12.73
N GLU A 144 -20.31 13.00 12.68
CA GLU A 144 -19.16 12.31 12.11
C GLU A 144 -18.94 12.67 10.64
N ALA A 145 -20.01 12.72 9.84
CA ALA A 145 -19.95 13.11 8.43
C ALA A 145 -19.43 14.56 8.26
N HIS A 146 -19.88 15.48 9.11
CA HIS A 146 -19.41 16.87 9.08
C HIS A 146 -17.96 17.00 9.58
N LEU A 147 -17.57 16.30 10.65
CA LEU A 147 -16.18 16.26 11.13
C LEU A 147 -15.21 15.69 10.08
N THR A 148 -15.64 14.67 9.34
CA THR A 148 -14.90 14.10 8.21
C THR A 148 -14.68 15.13 7.10
N THR A 149 -15.69 15.97 6.86
CA THR A 149 -15.58 17.08 5.93
C THR A 149 -14.63 18.16 6.45
N VAL A 150 -14.66 18.47 7.76
CA VAL A 150 -13.73 19.44 8.38
C VAL A 150 -12.28 19.01 8.16
N VAL A 151 -11.93 17.76 8.46
CA VAL A 151 -10.53 17.31 8.31
C VAL A 151 -10.08 17.17 6.86
N ARG A 152 -11.03 17.07 5.91
CA ARG A 152 -10.72 17.13 4.47
C ARG A 152 -10.40 18.55 4.02
N LEU A 153 -11.13 19.55 4.54
CA LEU A 153 -10.93 20.97 4.21
C LEU A 153 -9.74 21.58 4.96
N ASP A 154 -9.55 21.20 6.21
CA ASP A 154 -8.41 21.56 7.06
C ASP A 154 -7.82 20.30 7.74
N PRO A 155 -6.84 19.64 7.10
CA PRO A 155 -6.15 18.49 7.69
C PRO A 155 -5.43 18.80 9.01
N GLY A 156 -5.17 20.08 9.29
CA GLY A 156 -4.57 20.57 10.52
C GLY A 156 -5.54 20.66 11.70
N HIS A 157 -6.85 20.52 11.47
CA HIS A 157 -7.90 20.71 12.48
C HIS A 157 -7.90 19.62 13.57
N ALA A 158 -6.98 19.75 14.52
CA ALA A 158 -6.71 18.73 15.53
C ALA A 158 -7.93 18.35 16.38
N ALA A 159 -8.83 19.29 16.65
CA ALA A 159 -10.05 19.04 17.42
C ALA A 159 -11.04 18.13 16.66
N ALA A 160 -11.09 18.22 15.33
CA ALA A 160 -11.97 17.39 14.52
C ALA A 160 -11.46 15.95 14.45
N TRP A 161 -10.16 15.77 14.25
CA TRP A 161 -9.53 14.45 14.34
C TRP A 161 -9.76 13.76 15.69
N LYS A 162 -9.62 14.50 16.80
CA LYS A 162 -9.87 13.93 18.14
C LYS A 162 -11.33 13.50 18.31
N ARG A 163 -12.30 14.30 17.83
CA ARG A 163 -13.73 13.95 17.86
C ARG A 163 -14.06 12.75 16.97
N LEU A 164 -13.32 12.54 15.88
CA LEU A 164 -13.37 11.32 15.05
C LEU A 164 -12.67 10.10 15.68
N GLY A 165 -12.27 10.19 16.96
CA GLY A 165 -11.57 9.08 17.64
C GLY A 165 -10.14 8.85 17.12
N CYS A 166 -9.57 9.79 16.38
CA CYS A 166 -8.21 9.69 15.85
C CYS A 166 -7.18 10.32 16.79
N LYS A 167 -5.97 9.76 16.80
CA LYS A 167 -4.82 10.27 17.55
C LYS A 167 -3.62 10.50 16.64
N LYS A 168 -2.77 11.44 17.01
CA LYS A 168 -1.58 11.80 16.24
C LYS A 168 -0.42 10.85 16.57
N VAL A 169 0.00 10.04 15.59
CA VAL A 169 1.12 9.09 15.69
C VAL A 169 2.05 9.32 14.50
N GLY A 170 3.35 9.58 14.75
CA GLY A 170 4.34 9.77 13.68
C GLY A 170 3.99 10.91 12.70
N GLY A 171 3.33 11.97 13.18
CA GLY A 171 2.88 13.09 12.35
C GLY A 171 1.57 12.87 11.59
N ARG A 172 0.99 11.66 11.64
CA ARG A 172 -0.28 11.30 11.00
C ARG A 172 -1.41 11.15 12.00
N TRP A 173 -2.64 11.46 11.61
CA TRP A 173 -3.83 11.14 12.38
C TRP A 173 -4.30 9.72 12.03
N VAL A 174 -4.49 8.89 13.06
CA VAL A 174 -4.78 7.47 12.91
C VAL A 174 -5.85 7.08 13.93
N SER A 175 -6.87 6.33 13.51
CA SER A 175 -7.89 5.79 14.43
C SER A 175 -7.30 4.68 15.31
N ALA A 176 -7.96 4.38 16.43
CA ALA A 176 -7.55 3.28 17.29
C ALA A 176 -7.57 1.92 16.55
N GLU A 177 -8.60 1.72 15.72
CA GLU A 177 -8.76 0.53 14.88
C GLU A 177 -7.64 0.41 13.84
N GLN A 178 -7.35 1.50 13.12
CA GLN A 178 -6.26 1.52 12.15
C GLN A 178 -4.92 1.19 12.81
N LEU A 179 -4.63 1.77 13.97
CA LEU A 179 -3.39 1.47 14.69
C LEU A 179 -3.33 0.01 15.16
N ALA A 180 -4.46 -0.55 15.61
CA ALA A 180 -4.52 -1.96 16.01
C ALA A 180 -4.29 -2.90 14.81
N ALA A 181 -4.91 -2.60 13.67
CA ALA A 181 -4.73 -3.34 12.42
C ALA A 181 -3.28 -3.26 11.91
N GLU A 182 -2.67 -2.07 11.90
CA GLU A 182 -1.26 -1.88 11.52
C GLU A 182 -0.32 -2.67 12.44
N LYS A 183 -0.56 -2.68 13.76
CA LYS A 183 0.24 -3.46 14.71
C LYS A 183 0.07 -4.96 14.52
N ALA A 184 -1.15 -5.43 14.27
CA ALA A 184 -1.43 -6.84 14.02
C ALA A 184 -0.71 -7.30 12.74
N GLU A 185 -0.83 -6.54 11.64
CA GLU A 185 -0.13 -6.87 10.39
C GLU A 185 1.40 -6.80 10.57
N ALA A 186 1.93 -5.82 11.30
CA ALA A 186 3.35 -5.74 11.60
C ALA A 186 3.85 -6.96 12.41
N ALA A 187 3.05 -7.44 13.38
CA ALA A 187 3.37 -8.65 14.14
C ALA A 187 3.39 -9.88 13.22
N THR A 188 2.35 -10.07 12.40
CA THR A 188 2.28 -11.18 11.46
C THR A 188 3.41 -11.13 10.42
N GLN A 189 3.75 -9.95 9.91
CA GLN A 189 4.89 -9.74 9.02
C GLN A 189 6.22 -10.07 9.70
N LYS A 190 6.39 -9.72 10.97
CA LYS A 190 7.60 -10.03 11.75
C LYS A 190 7.76 -11.53 11.97
N GLU A 191 6.68 -12.21 12.36
CA GLU A 191 6.66 -13.66 12.55
C GLU A 191 6.95 -14.41 11.25
N ALA A 192 6.28 -14.03 10.16
CA ALA A 192 6.52 -14.59 8.84
C ALA A 192 7.96 -14.32 8.38
N GLY A 193 8.47 -13.11 8.58
CA GLY A 193 9.84 -12.73 8.25
C GLY A 193 10.88 -13.56 9.01
N ALA A 194 10.68 -13.79 10.31
CA ALA A 194 11.56 -14.65 11.13
C ALA A 194 11.52 -16.11 10.66
N ARG A 195 10.31 -16.65 10.42
CA ARG A 195 10.13 -18.00 9.87
C ARG A 195 10.88 -18.16 8.55
N TRP A 196 10.63 -17.26 7.60
CA TRP A 196 11.25 -17.31 6.28
C TRP A 196 12.76 -17.12 6.33
N LYS A 197 13.27 -16.23 7.18
CA LYS A 197 14.71 -16.05 7.35
C LYS A 197 15.40 -17.36 7.77
N ASN A 198 14.82 -18.09 8.72
CA ASN A 198 15.37 -19.36 9.17
C ASN A 198 15.33 -20.44 8.07
N VAL A 199 14.19 -20.57 7.38
CA VAL A 199 13.99 -21.53 6.28
C VAL A 199 14.96 -21.25 5.13
N LEU A 200 15.03 -20.00 4.67
CA LEU A 200 15.88 -19.60 3.55
C LEU A 200 17.37 -19.70 3.89
N ALA A 201 17.78 -19.37 5.13
CA ALA A 201 19.17 -19.54 5.56
C ALA A 201 19.59 -21.02 5.56
N LYS A 202 18.70 -21.91 6.03
CA LYS A 202 18.91 -23.37 5.97
C LYS A 202 19.09 -23.85 4.53
N TYR A 203 18.23 -23.43 3.62
CA TYR A 203 18.34 -23.79 2.20
C TYR A 203 19.60 -23.21 1.55
N ARG A 204 19.99 -21.97 1.88
CA ARG A 204 21.26 -21.39 1.42
C ARG A 204 22.45 -22.24 1.87
N GLY A 205 22.45 -22.74 3.11
CA GLY A 205 23.48 -23.65 3.60
C GLY A 205 23.53 -24.97 2.85
N TRP A 206 22.37 -25.57 2.57
CA TRP A 206 22.26 -26.82 1.80
C TRP A 206 22.75 -26.66 0.36
N LEU A 207 22.47 -25.52 -0.28
CA LEU A 207 22.94 -25.19 -1.63
C LEU A 207 24.46 -25.09 -1.73
N GLY A 208 25.14 -24.67 -0.66
CA GLY A 208 26.61 -24.61 -0.60
C GLY A 208 27.29 -25.94 -0.21
N GLY A 209 26.51 -26.97 0.16
CA GLY A 209 27.01 -28.26 0.60
C GLY A 209 27.28 -29.25 -0.54
N GLN A 210 27.99 -30.34 -0.23
CA GLN A 210 28.30 -31.42 -1.17
C GLN A 210 27.11 -32.38 -1.39
N ASP A 211 26.19 -32.47 -0.42
CA ASP A 211 25.04 -33.38 -0.42
C ASP A 211 24.04 -33.05 -1.54
N LYS A 212 23.98 -33.92 -2.56
CA LYS A 212 23.13 -33.74 -3.74
C LYS A 212 21.64 -33.76 -3.40
N ALA A 213 21.21 -34.60 -2.46
CA ALA A 213 19.80 -34.72 -2.11
C ALA A 213 19.31 -33.46 -1.38
N LYS A 214 20.12 -32.92 -0.47
CA LYS A 214 19.81 -31.64 0.21
C LYS A 214 19.78 -30.46 -0.76
N ARG A 215 20.69 -30.43 -1.74
CA ARG A 215 20.69 -29.40 -2.79
C ARG A 215 19.41 -29.45 -3.62
N GLN A 216 19.05 -30.63 -4.13
CA GLN A 216 17.82 -30.80 -4.93
C GLN A 216 16.57 -30.44 -4.13
N HIS A 217 16.50 -30.86 -2.86
CA HIS A 217 15.39 -30.49 -1.99
C HIS A 217 15.32 -28.97 -1.76
N ALA A 218 16.46 -28.32 -1.52
CA ALA A 218 16.51 -26.86 -1.36
C ALA A 218 16.05 -26.14 -2.64
N GLU A 219 16.48 -26.61 -3.82
CA GLU A 219 16.04 -26.05 -5.10
C GLU A 219 14.53 -26.18 -5.29
N ALA A 220 13.97 -27.38 -5.13
CA ALA A 220 12.54 -27.62 -5.24
C ALA A 220 11.71 -26.82 -4.21
N ALA A 221 12.21 -26.66 -2.99
CA ALA A 221 11.53 -25.87 -1.96
C ALA A 221 11.54 -24.37 -2.28
N LEU A 222 12.61 -23.86 -2.90
CA LEU A 222 12.72 -22.45 -3.30
C LEU A 222 11.82 -22.08 -4.49
N GLU A 223 11.39 -23.05 -5.30
CA GLU A 223 10.43 -22.87 -6.40
C GLU A 223 8.97 -22.75 -5.93
N GLN A 224 8.71 -23.00 -4.65
CA GLN A 224 7.37 -22.93 -4.04
C GLN A 224 7.20 -21.69 -3.15
N VAL A 225 8.17 -20.77 -3.15
CA VAL A 225 8.16 -19.61 -2.25
C VAL A 225 7.37 -18.47 -2.90
N ASN A 226 6.05 -18.48 -2.67
CA ASN A 226 5.12 -17.50 -3.23
C ASN A 226 4.55 -16.52 -2.18
N ASP A 227 5.01 -16.58 -0.93
CA ASP A 227 4.49 -15.76 0.18
C ASP A 227 5.03 -14.30 0.09
N PRO A 228 4.17 -13.27 -0.09
CA PRO A 228 4.59 -11.88 -0.13
C PRO A 228 5.37 -11.42 1.12
N ARG A 229 5.14 -12.05 2.27
CA ARG A 229 5.83 -11.73 3.51
C ARG A 229 7.27 -12.25 3.54
N ALA A 230 7.65 -13.12 2.61
CA ALA A 230 9.01 -13.65 2.48
C ALA A 230 10.02 -12.67 1.86
N VAL A 231 9.56 -11.63 1.15
CA VAL A 231 10.41 -10.72 0.35
C VAL A 231 11.59 -10.16 1.17
N SER A 232 11.34 -9.66 2.38
CA SER A 232 12.40 -9.10 3.23
C SER A 232 13.42 -10.16 3.66
N ALA A 233 12.99 -11.40 3.88
CA ALA A 233 13.88 -12.50 4.23
C ALA A 233 14.71 -12.95 3.01
N VAL A 234 14.10 -13.04 1.83
CA VAL A 234 14.80 -13.33 0.56
C VAL A 234 15.89 -12.29 0.30
N TRP A 235 15.56 -11.01 0.47
CA TRP A 235 16.53 -9.91 0.36
C TRP A 235 17.72 -10.12 1.31
N SER A 236 17.44 -10.29 2.60
CA SER A 236 18.48 -10.45 3.62
C SER A 236 19.36 -11.68 3.40
N VAL A 237 18.81 -12.79 2.91
CA VAL A 237 19.54 -14.06 2.79
C VAL A 237 20.29 -14.18 1.47
N PHE A 238 19.75 -13.66 0.36
CA PHE A 238 20.30 -13.90 -0.98
C PHE A 238 20.79 -12.64 -1.69
N ALA A 239 20.12 -11.48 -1.55
CA ALA A 239 20.43 -10.28 -2.35
C ALA A 239 21.79 -9.65 -1.99
N SER A 240 22.24 -9.78 -0.74
CA SER A 240 23.56 -9.30 -0.29
C SER A 240 24.71 -10.28 -0.55
N GLY A 241 24.47 -11.39 -1.26
CA GLY A 241 25.49 -12.39 -1.58
C GLY A 241 26.22 -12.12 -2.90
N ASP A 242 26.90 -13.15 -3.40
CA ASP A 242 27.54 -13.15 -4.72
C ASP A 242 26.50 -13.19 -5.86
N ALA A 243 26.99 -13.18 -7.11
CA ALA A 243 26.12 -13.21 -8.29
C ALA A 243 25.19 -14.45 -8.33
N SER A 244 25.62 -15.60 -7.80
CA SER A 244 24.82 -16.82 -7.74
C SER A 244 23.69 -16.70 -6.72
N ALA A 245 23.97 -16.12 -5.56
CA ALA A 245 22.97 -15.80 -4.54
C ALA A 245 21.97 -14.75 -5.05
N GLN A 246 22.44 -13.68 -5.69
CA GLN A 246 21.57 -12.67 -6.28
C GLN A 246 20.69 -13.21 -7.40
N ALA A 247 21.21 -14.08 -8.27
CA ALA A 247 20.40 -14.75 -9.29
C ALA A 247 19.27 -15.60 -8.68
N ARG A 248 19.54 -16.29 -7.55
CA ARG A 248 18.50 -16.96 -6.77
C ARG A 248 17.48 -15.99 -6.17
N ALA A 249 17.93 -14.86 -5.64
CA ALA A 249 17.03 -13.81 -5.15
C ALA A 249 16.07 -13.36 -6.26
N VAL A 250 16.58 -13.09 -7.47
CA VAL A 250 15.76 -12.71 -8.63
C VAL A 250 14.73 -13.78 -8.97
N ARG A 251 15.12 -15.07 -8.98
CA ARG A 251 14.16 -16.16 -9.25
C ARG A 251 13.05 -16.25 -8.21
N ILE A 252 13.38 -16.15 -6.92
CA ILE A 252 12.39 -16.23 -5.84
C ILE A 252 11.47 -15.00 -5.88
N LEU A 253 12.04 -13.79 -6.02
CA LEU A 253 11.26 -12.55 -6.13
C LEU A 253 10.39 -12.51 -7.40
N GLY A 254 10.79 -13.22 -8.45
CA GLY A 254 9.98 -13.41 -9.66
C GLY A 254 8.74 -14.27 -9.45
N GLN A 255 8.72 -15.14 -8.44
CA GLN A 255 7.54 -15.96 -8.10
C GLN A 255 6.54 -15.20 -7.20
N ILE A 256 7.02 -14.17 -6.50
CA ILE A 256 6.20 -13.40 -5.56
C ILE A 256 5.61 -12.18 -6.25
N ASP A 257 4.29 -12.16 -6.38
CA ASP A 257 3.56 -10.99 -6.87
C ASP A 257 3.43 -9.91 -5.78
N GLY A 258 3.69 -8.66 -6.15
CA GLY A 258 3.41 -7.50 -5.30
C GLY A 258 4.46 -6.39 -5.35
N PRO A 259 4.13 -5.21 -4.79
CA PRO A 259 4.95 -4.00 -4.90
C PRO A 259 6.32 -4.15 -4.25
N ASN A 260 6.41 -4.87 -3.13
CA ASN A 260 7.69 -5.06 -2.42
C ASN A 260 8.65 -5.96 -3.21
N ALA A 261 8.16 -7.02 -3.85
CA ALA A 261 8.97 -7.89 -4.69
C ALA A 261 9.43 -7.15 -5.96
N SER A 262 8.53 -6.40 -6.59
CA SER A 262 8.84 -5.55 -7.75
C SER A 262 9.91 -4.49 -7.42
N ARG A 263 9.82 -3.83 -6.26
CA ARG A 263 10.86 -2.89 -5.82
C ARG A 263 12.21 -3.58 -5.58
N ALA A 264 12.22 -4.76 -4.96
CA ALA A 264 13.45 -5.52 -4.76
C ALA A 264 14.11 -5.91 -6.09
N LEU A 265 13.33 -6.36 -7.08
CA LEU A 265 13.80 -6.62 -8.44
C LEU A 265 14.33 -5.34 -9.11
N ALA A 266 13.65 -4.20 -8.94
CA ALA A 266 14.10 -2.91 -9.45
C ALA A 266 15.47 -2.51 -8.89
N VAL A 267 15.70 -2.69 -7.59
CA VAL A 267 17.02 -2.45 -6.97
C VAL A 267 18.08 -3.37 -7.58
N LEU A 268 17.80 -4.67 -7.75
CA LEU A 268 18.76 -5.60 -8.37
C LEU A 268 19.04 -5.27 -9.84
N SER A 269 18.04 -4.80 -10.58
CA SER A 269 18.18 -4.42 -11.99
C SER A 269 19.12 -3.23 -12.22
N VAL A 270 19.16 -2.30 -11.27
CA VAL A 270 19.97 -1.08 -11.36
C VAL A 270 21.33 -1.26 -10.69
N PHE A 271 21.37 -1.85 -9.49
CA PHE A 271 22.52 -1.77 -8.59
C PHE A 271 23.30 -3.08 -8.43
N SER A 272 22.85 -4.20 -8.99
CA SER A 272 23.65 -5.43 -8.91
C SER A 272 25.00 -5.24 -9.63
N PRO A 273 26.13 -5.68 -9.06
CA PRO A 273 27.42 -5.66 -9.74
C PRO A 273 27.46 -6.62 -10.94
N SER A 274 26.65 -7.69 -10.94
CA SER A 274 26.58 -8.66 -12.03
C SER A 274 25.69 -8.17 -13.16
N ALA A 275 26.25 -8.05 -14.37
CA ALA A 275 25.49 -7.68 -15.56
C ALA A 275 24.36 -8.66 -15.86
N GLU A 276 24.58 -9.96 -15.61
CA GLU A 276 23.58 -10.99 -15.83
C GLU A 276 22.41 -10.89 -14.83
N VAL A 277 22.69 -10.62 -13.55
CA VAL A 277 21.64 -10.39 -12.55
C VAL A 277 20.82 -9.15 -12.92
N ARG A 278 21.47 -8.07 -13.37
CA ARG A 278 20.77 -6.87 -13.84
C ARG A 278 19.83 -7.18 -15.00
N ARG A 279 20.31 -7.95 -16.00
CA ARG A 279 19.52 -8.37 -17.17
C ARG A 279 18.29 -9.18 -16.75
N VAL A 280 18.47 -10.25 -15.99
CA VAL A 280 17.36 -11.13 -15.57
C VAL A 280 16.36 -10.36 -14.70
N ALA A 281 16.83 -9.53 -13.76
CA ALA A 281 15.93 -8.70 -12.95
C ALA A 281 15.10 -7.73 -13.81
N THR A 282 15.70 -7.14 -14.84
CA THR A 282 15.02 -6.25 -15.80
C THR A 282 13.95 -7.00 -16.61
N GLU A 283 14.27 -8.22 -17.05
CA GLU A 283 13.32 -9.06 -17.80
C GLU A 283 12.13 -9.46 -16.93
N THR A 284 12.37 -9.87 -15.69
CA THR A 284 11.30 -10.19 -14.74
C THR A 284 10.40 -8.99 -14.48
N LEU A 285 10.96 -7.78 -14.37
CA LEU A 285 10.18 -6.54 -14.16
C LEU A 285 9.28 -6.19 -15.33
N ARG A 286 9.60 -6.60 -16.56
CA ARG A 286 8.76 -6.34 -17.74
C ARG A 286 7.35 -6.93 -17.61
N HIS A 287 7.20 -7.97 -16.80
CA HIS A 287 5.94 -8.64 -16.54
C HIS A 287 5.22 -8.14 -15.27
N ARG A 288 5.70 -7.06 -14.65
CA ARG A 288 5.12 -6.46 -13.44
C ARG A 288 4.33 -5.19 -13.76
N ASP A 289 3.49 -4.76 -12.82
CA ASP A 289 2.89 -3.43 -12.86
C ASP A 289 3.98 -2.37 -12.64
N LEU A 290 4.32 -1.65 -13.71
CA LEU A 290 5.37 -0.64 -13.69
C LEU A 290 5.04 0.55 -12.78
N ARG A 291 3.76 0.78 -12.43
CA ARG A 291 3.35 1.86 -11.52
C ARG A 291 3.96 1.70 -10.12
N ASP A 292 4.30 0.47 -9.73
CA ASP A 292 4.92 0.18 -8.43
C ASP A 292 6.39 0.63 -8.33
N VAL A 293 7.06 0.81 -9.48
CA VAL A 293 8.52 1.01 -9.56
C VAL A 293 8.94 2.26 -10.34
N VAL A 294 8.15 2.71 -11.32
CA VAL A 294 8.52 3.83 -12.21
C VAL A 294 8.79 5.12 -11.46
N GLY A 295 7.94 5.49 -10.51
CA GLY A 295 8.15 6.71 -9.72
C GLY A 295 9.47 6.69 -8.95
N TRP A 296 9.84 5.53 -8.41
CA TRP A 296 11.11 5.35 -7.73
C TRP A 296 12.30 5.36 -8.69
N LEU A 297 12.20 4.69 -9.86
CA LEU A 297 13.25 4.70 -10.88
C LEU A 297 13.50 6.11 -11.45
N ILE A 298 12.45 6.89 -11.69
CA ILE A 298 12.57 8.29 -12.11
C ILE A 298 13.32 9.11 -11.07
N ALA A 299 13.04 8.90 -9.78
CA ALA A 299 13.73 9.58 -8.70
C ALA A 299 15.23 9.23 -8.62
N LEU A 300 15.68 8.13 -9.26
CA LEU A 300 17.08 7.76 -9.38
C LEU A 300 17.79 8.41 -10.57
N ILE A 301 17.04 8.93 -11.57
CA ILE A 301 17.62 9.63 -12.72
C ILE A 301 18.21 10.95 -12.21
N ARG A 302 19.53 10.96 -11.98
CA ARG A 302 20.29 12.18 -11.71
C ARG A 302 20.86 12.70 -13.01
N LYS A 303 20.79 14.02 -13.21
CA LYS A 303 21.55 14.68 -14.26
C LYS A 303 23.04 14.46 -13.95
N PRO A 304 23.84 13.87 -14.87
CA PRO A 304 25.26 13.69 -14.63
C PRO A 304 25.91 15.05 -14.41
N MET A 305 26.58 15.24 -13.27
CA MET A 305 27.38 16.44 -13.00
C MET A 305 28.67 16.32 -13.81
N LYS A 306 28.90 17.27 -14.72
CA LYS A 306 30.20 17.40 -15.39
C LYS A 306 31.14 18.13 -14.44
N PHE A 307 32.30 17.53 -14.16
CA PHE A 307 33.33 18.15 -13.33
C PHE A 307 34.72 17.89 -13.91
N GLU A 308 35.63 18.82 -13.67
CA GLU A 308 37.04 18.72 -14.03
C GLU A 308 37.87 18.90 -12.76
N VAL A 309 38.78 17.97 -12.50
CA VAL A 309 39.76 18.07 -11.40
C VAL A 309 41.11 18.45 -11.99
N ARG A 310 41.62 19.64 -11.68
CA ARG A 310 42.98 20.06 -12.01
C ARG A 310 43.86 19.85 -10.79
N LEU A 311 44.73 18.85 -10.89
CA LEU A 311 45.68 18.49 -9.84
C LEU A 311 46.76 19.56 -9.68
N VAL A 312 47.38 19.58 -8.50
CA VAL A 312 48.46 20.51 -8.15
C VAL A 312 49.67 20.29 -9.08
N ALA A 313 50.13 21.34 -9.75
CA ALA A 313 51.23 21.31 -10.72
C ALA A 313 52.63 21.55 -10.11
N GLY A 314 52.77 21.50 -8.78
CA GLY A 314 54.03 21.71 -8.06
C GLY A 314 53.87 22.43 -6.72
N PRO A 315 54.95 22.60 -5.94
CA PRO A 315 54.92 23.33 -4.67
C PRO A 315 54.33 24.74 -4.84
N GLY A 316 53.34 25.10 -4.02
CA GLY A 316 52.66 26.40 -4.09
C GLY A 316 51.54 26.52 -5.14
N SER A 317 51.34 25.53 -6.01
CA SER A 317 50.24 25.57 -6.99
C SER A 317 48.90 25.16 -6.36
N PRO A 318 47.78 25.85 -6.65
CA PRO A 318 46.48 25.47 -6.12
C PRO A 318 45.89 24.25 -6.86
N GLY A 319 45.21 23.39 -6.12
CA GLY A 319 44.30 22.41 -6.72
C GLY A 319 42.97 23.06 -7.08
N VAL A 320 42.35 22.68 -8.20
CA VAL A 320 41.07 23.25 -8.63
C VAL A 320 40.05 22.16 -8.93
N LEU A 321 38.87 22.25 -8.32
CA LEU A 321 37.68 21.49 -8.70
C LEU A 321 36.72 22.42 -9.44
N PHE A 322 36.46 22.13 -10.70
CA PHE A 322 35.46 22.82 -11.50
C PHE A 322 34.22 21.94 -11.65
N VAL A 323 33.04 22.48 -11.37
CA VAL A 323 31.75 21.78 -11.47
C VAL A 323 30.81 22.60 -12.34
N GLU A 324 30.31 22.01 -13.42
CA GLU A 324 29.31 22.63 -14.29
C GLU A 324 27.94 22.55 -13.63
N GLY A 325 27.30 23.70 -13.42
CA GLY A 325 25.96 23.81 -12.83
C GLY A 325 24.95 24.41 -13.80
N GLU A 326 23.66 24.21 -13.55
CA GLU A 326 22.61 24.68 -14.47
C GLU A 326 22.47 26.21 -14.52
N ARG A 327 22.82 26.91 -13.43
CA ARG A 327 22.75 28.38 -13.34
C ARG A 327 24.14 29.02 -13.26
N PHE A 328 25.07 28.36 -12.57
CA PHE A 328 26.43 28.84 -12.35
C PHE A 328 27.41 27.68 -12.37
N ASN A 329 28.58 27.90 -12.95
CA ASN A 329 29.72 27.02 -12.78
C ASN A 329 30.38 27.33 -11.44
N VAL A 330 30.72 26.30 -10.69
CA VAL A 330 31.38 26.44 -9.38
C VAL A 330 32.83 26.04 -9.52
N GLN A 331 33.74 26.97 -9.23
CA GLN A 331 35.16 26.70 -9.14
C GLN A 331 35.59 26.75 -7.67
N ARG A 332 36.08 25.63 -7.14
CA ARG A 332 36.64 25.56 -5.80
C ARG A 332 38.15 25.46 -5.89
N VAL A 333 38.83 26.46 -5.33
CA VAL A 333 40.29 26.57 -5.32
C VAL A 333 40.81 26.13 -3.95
N TYR A 334 41.73 25.19 -3.96
CA TYR A 334 42.42 24.70 -2.77
C TYR A 334 43.84 25.27 -2.80
N ALA A 335 44.03 26.40 -2.10
CA ALA A 335 45.34 27.03 -1.98
C ALA A 335 46.21 26.22 -1.00
N PRO A 336 47.45 25.87 -1.35
CA PRO A 336 48.40 25.32 -0.39
C PRO A 336 48.75 26.39 0.66
N PRO A 337 49.09 25.98 1.90
CA PRO A 337 49.58 26.92 2.91
C PRO A 337 50.83 27.66 2.41
N PRO A 338 51.06 28.91 2.84
CA PRO A 338 52.23 29.68 2.43
C PRO A 338 53.51 28.91 2.80
N LEU A 339 54.48 28.90 1.89
CA LEU A 339 55.80 28.32 2.17
C LEU A 339 56.41 29.07 3.37
N PRO A 340 57.02 28.35 4.34
CA PRO A 340 57.70 29.00 5.44
C PRO A 340 58.80 29.92 4.89
N ASN A 341 58.92 31.12 5.46
CA ASN A 341 59.97 32.05 5.09
C ASN A 341 61.32 31.48 5.57
N ILE A 342 62.10 30.90 4.65
CA ILE A 342 63.45 30.42 4.91
C ILE A 342 64.40 31.58 4.56
N PRO A 343 64.95 32.32 5.54
CA PRO A 343 65.93 33.37 5.23
C PRO A 343 67.17 32.73 4.61
N LEU A 344 67.49 33.12 3.38
CA LEU A 344 68.73 32.72 2.73
C LEU A 344 69.89 33.53 3.30
N PHE A 345 70.84 32.86 3.95
CA PHE A 345 72.05 33.49 4.43
C PHE A 345 73.11 33.55 3.31
N PRO A 346 73.92 34.62 3.22
CA PRO A 346 74.97 34.73 2.21
C PRO A 346 75.94 33.54 2.31
N GLY A 347 75.99 32.70 1.27
CA GLY A 347 76.92 31.56 1.18
C GLY A 347 76.27 30.17 1.10
N GLU A 348 74.95 30.04 1.24
CA GLU A 348 74.29 28.73 1.06
C GLU A 348 74.13 28.37 -0.43
N PRO A 349 74.54 27.16 -0.86
CA PRO A 349 74.35 26.71 -2.23
C PRO A 349 72.87 26.40 -2.49
N VAL A 350 72.26 27.15 -3.41
CA VAL A 350 70.94 26.84 -3.97
C VAL A 350 71.13 25.78 -5.05
N THR A 351 70.87 24.51 -4.73
CA THR A 351 70.68 23.49 -5.76
C THR A 351 69.29 23.63 -6.37
N LEU A 352 69.25 23.98 -7.66
CA LEU A 352 68.04 24.01 -8.50
C LEU A 352 67.46 22.63 -8.75
#